data_AF-A0AAW2WR97-F1
#
_entry.id   AF-A0AAW2WR97-F1
#
_cell.length_a   1.000
_cell.length_b   1.000
_cell.length_c   1.000
_cell.angle_alpha   90.00
_cell.angle_beta   90.00
_cell.angle_gamma   90.00
#
_symmetry.space_group_name_H-M   'P 1'
#
loop_
_entity.id
_entity.type
_entity.pdbx_description
1 polymer ?
#
loop_
_entity_poly.entity_id
_entity_poly.type
_entity_poly.pdbx_seq_one_letter_code
_entity_poly.pdbx_strand_id
1 'polypeptide(L)'
;MHVGLITQMKDQTLIETTCRSTSNYQLCLSTLLANPRSATADVAELGLIIVDAVKAKTETALSGIEELKWLHPELTDALEQCSNSYKAVLKADVPEAVAALTRGVPKFAEFGWLMRRGRLRSARPVLRGWLNRR
;
A
#
# COMPACT_ATOMS: atom_id res chain seq x y z
N MET A 1 21.42 -32.15 4.14
CA MET A 1 21.26 -30.69 4.27
C MET A 1 21.22 -30.03 2.88
N HIS A 2 20.23 -30.33 2.03
CA HIS A 2 20.13 -29.78 0.65
C HIS A 2 18.75 -29.15 0.35
N VAL A 3 17.79 -29.24 1.27
CA VAL A 3 16.43 -28.73 1.07
C VAL A 3 16.36 -27.20 1.25
N GLY A 4 17.20 -26.61 2.11
CA GLY A 4 17.16 -25.18 2.42
C GLY A 4 17.57 -24.24 1.27
N LEU A 5 18.46 -24.65 0.37
CA LEU A 5 18.95 -23.81 -0.74
C LEU A 5 17.99 -23.79 -1.94
N ILE A 6 17.28 -24.88 -2.21
CA ILE A 6 16.35 -24.98 -3.34
C ILE A 6 15.06 -24.19 -3.08
N THR A 7 14.60 -24.15 -1.82
CA THR A 7 13.42 -23.36 -1.42
C THR A 7 13.70 -21.86 -1.54
N GLN A 8 14.85 -21.39 -1.05
CA GLN A 8 15.28 -19.98 -1.15
C GLN A 8 15.34 -19.46 -2.61
N MET A 9 15.84 -20.27 -3.54
CA MET A 9 15.91 -19.88 -4.96
C MET A 9 14.53 -19.81 -5.61
N LYS A 10 13.65 -20.77 -5.31
CA LYS A 10 12.29 -20.80 -5.86
C LYS A 10 11.45 -19.62 -5.35
N ASP A 11 11.65 -19.23 -4.10
CA ASP A 11 10.90 -18.14 -3.47
C ASP A 11 11.42 -16.75 -3.92
N GLN A 12 12.73 -16.59 -4.15
CA GLN A 12 13.24 -15.38 -4.82
C GLN A 12 12.70 -15.24 -6.24
N THR A 13 12.59 -16.34 -7.00
CA THR A 13 12.00 -16.26 -8.35
C THR A 13 10.52 -15.87 -8.33
N LEU A 14 9.76 -16.25 -7.30
CA LEU A 14 8.36 -15.86 -7.16
C LEU A 14 8.22 -14.36 -6.85
N ILE A 15 9.03 -13.84 -5.92
CA ILE A 15 9.06 -12.42 -5.58
C ILE A 15 9.43 -11.58 -6.81
N GLU A 16 10.51 -11.96 -7.52
CA GLU A 16 10.94 -11.24 -8.72
C GLU A 16 9.88 -11.26 -9.83
N THR A 17 9.27 -12.42 -10.08
CA THR A 17 8.23 -12.56 -11.11
C THR A 17 7.01 -11.71 -10.76
N THR A 18 6.58 -11.75 -9.50
CA THR A 18 5.46 -10.94 -9.00
C THR A 18 5.77 -9.45 -9.14
N CYS A 19 6.97 -9.02 -8.75
CA CYS A 19 7.35 -7.61 -8.82
C CYS A 19 7.51 -7.10 -10.26
N ARG A 20 7.91 -7.94 -11.22
CA ARG A 20 7.96 -7.56 -12.65
C ARG A 20 6.59 -7.23 -13.22
N SER A 21 5.52 -7.84 -12.70
CA SER A 21 4.14 -7.53 -13.09
C SER A 21 3.60 -6.24 -12.47
N THR A 22 4.38 -5.53 -11.65
CA THR A 22 3.97 -4.27 -11.02
C THR A 22 4.51 -3.06 -11.76
N SER A 23 3.84 -1.90 -11.61
CA SER A 23 4.30 -0.64 -12.18
C SER A 23 5.56 -0.06 -11.50
N ASN A 24 5.99 -0.61 -10.35
CA ASN A 24 7.20 -0.17 -9.66
C ASN A 24 7.92 -1.37 -9.03
N TYR A 25 8.82 -1.95 -9.82
CA TYR A 25 9.59 -3.13 -9.46
C TYR A 25 10.41 -2.95 -8.16
N GLN A 26 11.15 -1.84 -8.05
CA GLN A 26 12.05 -1.61 -6.90
C GLN A 26 11.29 -1.39 -5.60
N LEU A 27 10.15 -0.68 -5.66
CA LEU A 27 9.29 -0.52 -4.49
C LEU A 27 8.68 -1.86 -4.07
N CYS A 28 8.25 -2.69 -5.03
CA CYS A 28 7.74 -4.03 -4.74
C CYS A 28 8.79 -4.90 -4.05
N LEU A 29 10.01 -4.97 -4.60
CA LEU A 29 11.11 -5.75 -4.03
C LEU A 29 11.44 -5.29 -2.60
N SER A 30 11.69 -4.00 -2.42
CA SER A 30 12.04 -3.46 -1.09
C SER A 30 10.94 -3.67 -0.06
N THR A 31 9.67 -3.61 -0.47
CA THR A 31 8.53 -3.85 0.42
C THR A 31 8.45 -5.32 0.84
N LEU A 32 8.56 -6.25 -0.11
CA LEU A 32 8.45 -7.68 0.18
C LEU A 32 9.67 -8.17 0.98
N LEU A 33 10.88 -7.82 0.56
CA LEU A 33 12.12 -8.24 1.22
C LEU A 33 12.28 -7.67 2.64
N ALA A 34 11.60 -6.57 2.96
CA ALA A 34 11.56 -6.05 4.34
C ALA A 34 10.78 -6.95 5.30
N ASN A 35 9.95 -7.87 4.80
CA ASN A 35 9.21 -8.81 5.63
C ASN A 35 9.86 -10.20 5.55
N PRO A 36 10.42 -10.75 6.64
CA PRO A 36 11.09 -12.06 6.60
C PRO A 36 10.15 -13.20 6.21
N ARG A 37 8.83 -13.04 6.38
CA ARG A 37 7.84 -14.03 5.93
C ARG A 37 7.75 -14.13 4.40
N SER A 38 8.21 -13.13 3.66
CA SER A 38 8.17 -13.16 2.18
C SER A 38 9.01 -14.30 1.61
N ALA A 39 10.03 -14.74 2.33
CA ALA A 39 10.99 -15.73 1.87
C ALA A 39 10.39 -17.13 1.68
N THR A 40 9.21 -17.41 2.23
CA THR A 40 8.50 -18.70 2.07
C THR A 40 7.03 -18.51 1.74
N ALA A 41 6.63 -17.28 1.40
CA ALA A 41 5.23 -16.91 1.21
C ALA A 41 4.74 -17.32 -0.18
N ASP A 42 3.52 -17.86 -0.25
CA ASP A 42 2.83 -17.99 -1.53
C ASP A 42 2.33 -16.63 -2.07
N VAL A 43 1.73 -16.62 -3.25
CA VAL A 43 1.25 -15.37 -3.88
C VAL A 43 0.20 -14.65 -3.02
N ALA A 44 -0.66 -15.37 -2.30
CA ALA A 44 -1.68 -14.77 -1.44
C ALA A 44 -1.04 -14.16 -0.18
N GLU A 45 -0.07 -14.84 0.41
CA GLU A 45 0.71 -14.36 1.55
C GLU A 45 1.58 -13.15 1.17
N LEU A 46 2.22 -13.15 -0.01
CA LEU A 46 2.91 -11.98 -0.56
C LEU A 46 1.94 -10.81 -0.76
N GLY A 47 0.73 -11.09 -1.22
CA GLY A 47 -0.36 -10.12 -1.30
C GLY A 47 -0.69 -9.51 0.06
N LEU A 48 -0.84 -10.32 1.10
CA LEU A 48 -1.13 -9.85 2.46
C LEU A 48 0.01 -9.00 3.03
N ILE A 49 1.28 -9.35 2.76
CA ILE A 49 2.44 -8.54 3.16
C ILE A 49 2.37 -7.14 2.53
N ILE A 50 1.99 -7.03 1.27
CA ILE A 50 1.81 -5.73 0.61
C ILE A 50 0.64 -4.96 1.22
N VAL A 51 -0.49 -5.63 1.51
CA VAL A 51 -1.65 -4.99 2.17
C VAL A 51 -1.26 -4.43 3.54
N ASP A 52 -0.50 -5.19 4.33
CA ASP A 52 0.03 -4.75 5.63
C ASP A 52 0.96 -3.54 5.47
N ALA A 53 1.84 -3.54 4.46
CA ALA A 53 2.71 -2.40 4.18
C ALA A 53 1.91 -1.14 3.80
N VAL A 54 0.84 -1.29 3.02
CA VAL A 54 -0.04 -0.15 2.66
C VAL A 54 -0.80 0.36 3.88
N LYS A 55 -1.29 -0.53 4.75
CA LYS A 55 -1.91 -0.16 6.02
C LYS A 55 -0.96 0.69 6.86
N ALA A 56 0.26 0.21 7.11
CA ALA A 56 1.25 0.91 7.92
C ALA A 56 1.63 2.29 7.34
N LYS A 57 1.81 2.37 6.01
CA LYS A 57 2.08 3.66 5.33
C LYS A 57 0.88 4.61 5.38
N THR A 58 -0.34 4.09 5.33
CA THR A 58 -1.56 4.88 5.46
C THR A 58 -1.71 5.46 6.87
N GLU A 59 -1.44 4.66 7.90
CA GLU A 59 -1.43 5.13 9.29
C GLU A 59 -0.38 6.21 9.51
N THR A 60 0.84 6.00 8.98
CA THR A 60 1.92 7.01 9.04
C THR A 60 1.50 8.30 8.34
N ALA A 61 0.86 8.21 7.17
CA ALA A 61 0.39 9.39 6.43
C ALA A 61 -0.72 10.14 7.20
N LEU A 62 -1.63 9.43 7.86
CA LEU A 62 -2.66 10.05 8.70
C LEU A 62 -2.06 10.82 9.88
N SER A 63 -1.07 10.24 10.57
CA SER A 63 -0.37 10.95 11.65
C SER A 63 0.29 12.23 11.14
N GLY A 64 1.00 12.16 10.01
CA GLY A 64 1.60 13.35 9.39
C GLY A 64 0.58 14.39 8.93
N ILE A 65 -0.62 13.99 8.49
CA ILE A 65 -1.70 14.91 8.16
C ILE A 65 -2.21 15.65 9.41
N GLU A 66 -2.36 14.96 10.55
CA GLU A 66 -2.80 15.63 11.78
C GLU A 66 -1.74 16.60 12.31
N GLU A 67 -0.44 16.27 12.20
CA GLU A 67 0.66 17.21 12.49
C GLU A 67 0.60 18.44 11.58
N LEU A 68 0.39 18.23 10.27
CA LEU A 68 0.27 19.34 9.31
C LEU A 68 -0.94 20.22 9.59
N LYS A 69 -2.06 19.67 10.06
CA LYS A 69 -3.25 20.45 10.45
C LYS A 69 -2.94 21.35 11.65
N TRP A 70 -2.14 20.87 12.59
CA TRP A 70 -1.71 21.67 13.73
C TRP A 70 -0.75 22.81 13.32
N LEU A 71 0.20 22.51 12.42
CA LEU A 71 1.18 23.50 11.93
C LEU A 71 0.58 24.52 10.95
N HIS A 72 -0.41 24.10 10.17
CA HIS A 72 -1.02 24.89 9.10
C HIS A 72 -2.56 24.90 9.22
N PRO A 73 -3.12 25.64 10.20
CA PRO A 73 -4.56 25.74 10.38
C PRO A 73 -5.28 26.21 9.10
N GLU A 74 -4.63 27.02 8.26
CA GLU A 74 -5.16 27.50 6.97
C GLU A 74 -5.39 26.38 5.95
N LEU A 75 -4.77 25.22 6.13
CA LEU A 75 -4.88 24.06 5.25
C LEU A 75 -5.83 22.99 5.80
N THR A 76 -6.51 23.23 6.92
CA THR A 76 -7.31 22.22 7.63
C THR A 76 -8.33 21.53 6.73
N ASP A 77 -9.12 22.27 5.95
CA ASP A 77 -10.16 21.70 5.07
C ASP A 77 -9.57 20.83 3.95
N ALA A 78 -8.42 21.24 3.40
CA ALA A 78 -7.71 20.48 2.36
C ALA A 78 -7.09 19.20 2.94
N LEU A 79 -6.53 19.30 4.14
CA LEU A 79 -5.92 18.19 4.87
C LEU A 79 -6.98 17.21 5.40
N GLU A 80 -8.18 17.68 5.73
CA GLU A 80 -9.30 16.82 6.13
C GLU A 80 -9.79 15.95 4.96
N GLN A 81 -9.87 16.49 3.75
CA GLN A 81 -10.18 15.69 2.55
C GLN A 81 -9.14 14.58 2.31
N CYS A 82 -7.86 14.87 2.58
CA CYS A 82 -6.80 13.87 2.53
C CYS A 82 -7.01 12.81 3.63
N SER A 83 -7.23 13.25 4.87
CA SER A 83 -7.50 12.38 6.03
C SER A 83 -8.67 11.42 5.77
N ASN A 84 -9.77 11.92 5.20
CA ASN A 84 -10.94 11.12 4.86
C ASN A 84 -10.63 10.06 3.80
N SER A 85 -9.81 10.39 2.79
CA SER A 85 -9.39 9.43 1.77
C SER A 85 -8.54 8.30 2.35
N TYR A 86 -7.57 8.63 3.22
CA TYR A 86 -6.72 7.63 3.89
C TYR A 86 -7.51 6.79 4.92
N LYS A 87 -8.43 7.40 5.66
CA LYS A 87 -9.36 6.66 6.56
C LYS A 87 -10.20 5.66 5.78
N ALA A 88 -10.63 5.99 4.57
CA ALA A 88 -11.41 5.08 3.74
C ALA A 88 -10.57 3.86 3.28
N VAL A 89 -9.27 4.03 3.05
CA VAL A 89 -8.34 2.92 2.77
C VAL A 89 -8.29 1.95 3.96
N LEU A 90 -8.16 2.46 5.18
CA LEU A 90 -8.11 1.62 6.37
C LEU A 90 -9.44 0.93 6.69
N LYS A 91 -10.56 1.62 6.46
CA LYS A 91 -11.89 1.13 6.84
C LYS A 91 -12.53 0.20 5.82
N ALA A 92 -12.21 0.36 4.53
CA ALA A 92 -12.84 -0.39 3.46
C ALA A 92 -11.81 -1.22 2.67
N ASP A 93 -10.80 -0.57 2.09
CA ASP A 93 -9.97 -1.20 1.06
C ASP A 93 -9.03 -2.27 1.67
N VAL A 94 -8.43 -2.00 2.83
CA VAL A 94 -7.57 -2.97 3.53
C VAL A 94 -8.38 -4.19 3.98
N PRO A 95 -9.53 -4.06 4.70
CA PRO A 95 -10.36 -5.20 5.05
C PRO A 95 -10.87 -6.00 3.84
N GLU A 96 -11.28 -5.32 2.76
CA GLU A 96 -11.75 -5.98 1.54
C GLU A 96 -10.62 -6.76 0.86
N ALA A 97 -9.42 -6.18 0.76
CA ALA A 97 -8.26 -6.84 0.19
C ALA A 97 -7.85 -8.07 1.00
N VAL A 98 -7.81 -7.97 2.33
CA VAL A 98 -7.54 -9.11 3.22
C VAL A 98 -8.58 -10.21 2.99
N ALA A 99 -9.87 -9.87 3.04
CA ALA A 99 -10.94 -10.85 2.88
C ALA A 99 -10.90 -11.53 1.49
N ALA A 100 -10.60 -10.77 0.44
CA ALA A 100 -10.50 -11.29 -0.92
C ALA A 100 -9.31 -12.24 -1.09
N LEU A 101 -8.15 -11.90 -0.52
CA LEU A 101 -6.95 -12.75 -0.55
C LEU A 101 -7.15 -14.03 0.27
N THR A 102 -7.73 -13.93 1.47
CA THR A 102 -8.00 -15.10 2.33
C THR A 102 -9.04 -16.05 1.72
N ARG A 103 -9.99 -15.54 0.94
CA ARG A 103 -11.04 -16.34 0.28
C ARG A 103 -10.64 -16.84 -1.12
N GLY A 104 -9.44 -16.50 -1.61
CA GLY A 104 -8.99 -16.89 -2.95
C GLY A 104 -9.72 -16.19 -4.10
N VAL A 105 -10.30 -15.00 -3.88
CA VAL A 105 -10.99 -14.18 -4.89
C VAL A 105 -10.27 -12.83 -5.13
N PRO A 106 -9.01 -12.85 -5.59
CA PRO A 106 -8.12 -11.66 -5.59
C PRO A 106 -8.59 -10.50 -6.49
N LYS A 107 -9.51 -10.73 -7.43
CA LYS A 107 -10.06 -9.67 -8.30
C LYS A 107 -10.78 -8.55 -7.53
N PHE A 108 -11.38 -8.86 -6.38
CA PHE A 108 -12.02 -7.84 -5.54
C PHE A 108 -10.99 -6.95 -4.83
N ALA A 109 -9.86 -7.53 -4.39
CA ALA A 109 -8.74 -6.75 -3.89
C ALA A 109 -8.24 -5.77 -4.97
N GLU A 110 -7.98 -6.26 -6.18
CA GLU A 110 -7.49 -5.44 -7.29
C GLU A 110 -8.43 -4.28 -7.64
N PHE A 111 -9.74 -4.53 -7.68
CA PHE A 111 -10.75 -3.51 -7.97
C PHE A 111 -10.76 -2.39 -6.92
N GLY A 112 -10.73 -2.73 -5.63
CA GLY A 112 -10.63 -1.76 -4.54
C GLY A 112 -9.37 -0.89 -4.64
N TRP A 113 -8.22 -1.52 -4.91
CA TRP A 113 -6.94 -0.82 -5.06
C TRP A 113 -6.90 0.13 -6.27
N LEU A 114 -7.41 -0.29 -7.43
CA LEU A 114 -7.38 0.50 -8.67
C LEU A 114 -8.23 1.77 -8.57
N MET A 115 -9.44 1.68 -8.02
CA MET A 115 -10.35 2.81 -7.90
C MET A 115 -9.82 3.87 -6.92
N ARG A 116 -9.13 3.46 -5.85
CA ARG A 116 -8.61 4.35 -4.81
C ARG A 116 -7.25 4.94 -5.13
N ARG A 117 -6.44 4.28 -5.98
CA ARG A 117 -5.19 4.84 -6.50
C ARG A 117 -5.42 6.18 -7.24
N GLY A 118 -6.60 6.40 -7.81
CA GLY A 118 -7.01 7.70 -8.36
C GLY A 118 -7.26 8.78 -7.29
N ARG A 119 -7.90 8.41 -6.18
CA ARG A 119 -8.28 9.32 -5.08
C ARG A 119 -7.09 9.70 -4.17
N LEU A 120 -6.18 8.78 -3.89
CA LEU A 120 -4.94 9.14 -3.19
C LEU A 120 -4.06 10.08 -4.03
N ARG A 121 -4.09 9.94 -5.36
CA ARG A 121 -3.40 10.86 -6.26
C ARG A 121 -4.05 12.24 -6.34
N SER A 122 -5.36 12.38 -6.12
CA SER A 122 -6.04 13.69 -6.15
C SER A 122 -5.71 14.58 -4.94
N ALA A 123 -5.15 14.04 -3.86
CA ALA A 123 -4.62 14.83 -2.75
C ALA A 123 -3.41 15.70 -3.15
N ARG A 124 -2.56 15.21 -4.08
CA ARG A 124 -1.36 15.93 -4.53
C ARG A 124 -1.67 17.25 -5.26
N PRO A 125 -2.59 17.29 -6.24
CA PRO A 125 -3.01 18.52 -6.89
C PRO A 125 -3.62 19.56 -5.94
N VAL A 126 -4.36 19.13 -4.90
CA VAL A 126 -4.97 20.06 -3.93
C VAL A 126 -3.90 20.82 -3.16
N LEU A 127 -2.88 20.13 -2.65
CA LEU A 127 -1.74 20.77 -1.97
C LEU A 127 -0.90 21.62 -2.94
N ARG A 128 -0.67 21.12 -4.17
CA ARG A 128 0.13 21.82 -5.19
C ARG A 128 -0.56 23.09 -5.71
N GLY A 129 -1.88 23.07 -5.87
CA GLY A 129 -2.67 24.23 -6.29
C GLY A 129 -2.71 25.35 -5.25
N TRP A 130 -2.52 25.03 -3.97
CA TRP A 130 -2.37 26.02 -2.90
C TRP A 130 -0.95 26.58 -2.79
N LEU A 131 0.08 25.72 -2.92
CA LEU A 131 1.49 26.15 -2.97
C LEU A 131 1.78 27.13 -4.12
N ASN A 132 1.13 26.96 -5.27
CA ASN A 132 1.28 27.84 -6.43
C ASN A 132 0.44 29.14 -6.37
N ARG A 133 -0.36 29.36 -5.31
CA ARG A 133 -1.13 30.59 -5.07
C ARG A 133 -0.46 31.52 -4.05
N ARG A 134 0.81 31.28 -3.75
CA ARG A 134 1.68 32.09 -2.91
C ARG A 134 2.88 32.55 -3.74
#